data_AF-A0A3D4ME47-F1
#
_entry.id   AF-A0A3D4ME47-F1
#
_cell.length_a   1.000
_cell.length_b   1.000
_cell.length_c   1.000
_cell.angle_alpha   90.00
_cell.angle_beta   90.00
_cell.angle_gamma   90.00
#
_symmetry.space_group_name_H-M   'P 1'
#
loop_
_entity.id
_entity.type
_entity.pdbx_description
1 polymer ?
#
loop_
_entity_poly.entity_id
_entity_poly.type
_entity_poly.pdbx_seq_one_letter_code
_entity_poly.pdbx_strand_id
1 'polypeptide(L)'
;MATRRPFVSLPFAALALTVLLMASAPVASSWAEERTVGVSVDNAGTDAAQEAEKMAERVAPAAAAPSSNEAEADLPLQAATEEAFDVDAAAAAAAHDGEHKKSGLPQLDPSTYPSQIFWLLVSFVLLYTLMSRVALPRVTEVLDMRQTQRDNNLNRAEHLQEDAAKIRQTLDASMAAAQAEAQATLSAREQENAKKMNAENARFMEHARNRITSAEQNISKAKEEALLSLADISAEVAADIVQKVSGSAANKNDAKKVVMKLMQEG
;
A
#
# COMPACT_ATOMS: atom_id res chain seq x y z
N MET A 1 67.63 -0.41 9.01
CA MET A 1 68.72 -0.83 8.11
C MET A 1 68.10 -1.27 6.80
N ALA A 2 68.30 -0.49 5.74
CA ALA A 2 67.90 -0.82 4.39
C ALA A 2 68.93 -1.75 3.74
N THR A 3 68.48 -2.78 3.03
CA THR A 3 69.32 -3.48 2.05
C THR A 3 68.46 -3.96 0.88
N ARG A 4 68.57 -3.19 -0.21
CA ARG A 4 68.17 -3.57 -1.57
C ARG A 4 68.75 -4.96 -1.91
N ARG A 5 67.95 -5.79 -2.59
CA ARG A 5 68.43 -6.93 -3.37
C ARG A 5 68.01 -6.80 -4.84
N PRO A 6 68.80 -7.38 -5.77
CA PRO A 6 69.07 -6.79 -7.07
C PRO A 6 68.31 -7.43 -8.25
N PHE A 7 68.26 -6.66 -9.34
CA PHE A 7 67.95 -7.06 -10.72
C PHE A 7 68.75 -8.31 -11.14
N VAL A 8 68.09 -9.34 -11.66
CA VAL A 8 68.67 -10.32 -12.60
C VAL A 8 67.63 -10.67 -13.66
N SER A 9 68.11 -10.70 -14.89
CA SER A 9 67.49 -10.74 -16.21
C SER A 9 66.76 -12.03 -16.59
N LEU A 10 65.75 -11.85 -17.46
CA LEU A 10 65.10 -12.84 -18.32
C LEU A 10 66.10 -13.66 -19.16
N PRO A 11 65.70 -14.88 -19.57
CA PRO A 11 65.53 -15.06 -21.02
C PRO A 11 64.18 -15.69 -21.41
N PHE A 12 63.64 -15.16 -22.52
CA PHE A 12 62.47 -15.60 -23.28
C PHE A 12 62.54 -17.10 -23.62
N ALA A 13 61.46 -17.85 -23.32
CA ALA A 13 60.97 -19.06 -24.00
C ALA A 13 60.44 -20.12 -23.01
N ALA A 14 59.32 -19.86 -22.33
CA ALA A 14 58.53 -20.92 -21.67
C ALA A 14 57.16 -20.40 -21.20
N LEU A 15 56.22 -20.11 -22.11
CA LEU A 15 54.78 -20.03 -21.78
C LEU A 15 53.89 -19.95 -23.03
N ALA A 16 54.16 -20.85 -24.00
CA ALA A 16 53.35 -21.02 -25.21
C ALA A 16 52.43 -22.26 -25.15
N LEU A 17 52.12 -22.80 -23.96
CA LEU A 17 51.42 -24.08 -23.87
C LEU A 17 50.56 -24.27 -22.62
N THR A 18 49.60 -23.38 -22.31
CA THR A 18 48.57 -23.69 -21.27
C THR A 18 47.27 -22.87 -21.33
N VAL A 19 46.75 -22.44 -22.50
CA VAL A 19 45.41 -21.79 -22.56
C VAL A 19 44.62 -22.17 -23.83
N LEU A 20 44.62 -23.44 -24.23
CA LEU A 20 43.80 -23.91 -25.38
C LEU A 20 43.10 -25.26 -25.13
N LEU A 21 42.51 -25.49 -23.95
CA LEU A 21 41.65 -26.67 -23.77
C LEU A 21 40.63 -26.51 -22.64
N MET A 22 39.53 -25.78 -22.88
CA MET A 22 38.20 -26.04 -22.28
C MET A 22 37.16 -25.03 -22.79
N ALA A 23 36.68 -25.26 -24.00
CA ALA A 23 35.43 -24.70 -24.51
C ALA A 23 34.65 -25.86 -25.14
N SER A 24 33.71 -26.46 -24.40
CA SER A 24 32.55 -27.19 -24.96
C SER A 24 31.56 -27.66 -23.88
N ALA A 25 30.29 -27.26 -24.05
CA ALA A 25 29.02 -27.86 -23.54
C ALA A 25 28.54 -27.53 -22.08
N PRO A 26 27.27 -27.81 -21.72
CA PRO A 26 26.09 -26.93 -21.93
C PRO A 26 25.29 -26.65 -20.63
N VAL A 27 24.66 -25.48 -20.51
CA VAL A 27 23.79 -25.11 -19.37
C VAL A 27 22.33 -25.31 -19.75
N ALA A 28 21.72 -26.40 -19.27
CA ALA A 28 20.27 -26.59 -19.23
C ALA A 28 19.88 -27.45 -18.01
N SER A 29 18.75 -27.07 -17.41
CA SER A 29 17.88 -27.79 -16.46
C SER A 29 18.40 -28.16 -15.06
N SER A 30 18.09 -27.31 -14.06
CA SER A 30 17.94 -27.75 -12.65
C SER A 30 17.07 -26.83 -11.76
N TRP A 31 16.20 -25.98 -12.33
CA TRP A 31 15.33 -25.09 -11.55
C TRP A 31 13.86 -25.31 -11.95
N ALA A 32 13.39 -26.53 -11.72
CA ALA A 32 11.99 -26.88 -11.70
C ALA A 32 11.82 -28.00 -10.65
N GLU A 33 10.70 -27.97 -9.96
CA GLU A 33 10.21 -28.90 -8.93
C GLU A 33 10.52 -28.60 -7.45
N GLU A 34 9.44 -28.68 -6.67
CA GLU A 34 9.32 -28.72 -5.20
C GLU A 34 9.28 -27.40 -4.42
N ARG A 35 8.17 -26.68 -4.54
CA ARG A 35 7.39 -26.24 -3.36
C ARG A 35 5.89 -26.28 -3.65
N THR A 36 5.28 -27.42 -3.37
CA THR A 36 3.85 -27.48 -3.08
C THR A 36 3.65 -27.93 -1.64
N VAL A 37 2.61 -27.36 -1.03
CA VAL A 37 1.95 -27.72 0.24
C VAL A 37 2.52 -27.10 1.52
N GLY A 38 1.71 -26.24 2.14
CA GLY A 38 1.86 -25.78 3.51
C GLY A 38 1.24 -24.41 3.82
N VAL A 39 -0.03 -24.17 3.46
CA VAL A 39 -0.79 -23.05 4.02
C VAL A 39 -1.13 -23.42 5.47
N SER A 40 -0.32 -22.93 6.41
CA SER A 40 -0.65 -22.91 7.84
C SER A 40 -1.09 -21.51 8.20
N VAL A 41 -2.41 -21.37 8.38
CA VAL A 41 -3.12 -20.19 8.85
C VAL A 41 -2.89 -20.06 10.36
N ASP A 42 -1.79 -19.47 10.80
CA ASP A 42 -1.59 -19.16 12.22
C ASP A 42 -0.79 -17.88 12.52
N ASN A 43 -0.46 -17.04 11.52
CA ASN A 43 0.33 -15.83 11.82
C ASN A 43 0.04 -14.61 10.94
N ALA A 44 -1.22 -14.40 10.56
CA ALA A 44 -1.63 -13.22 9.77
C ALA A 44 -1.49 -11.87 10.52
N GLY A 45 -1.10 -11.89 11.80
CA GLY A 45 -0.95 -10.68 12.62
C GLY A 45 0.47 -10.10 12.66
N THR A 46 1.52 -10.91 12.46
CA THR A 46 2.91 -10.43 12.61
C THR A 46 3.64 -10.19 11.29
N ASP A 47 3.21 -10.84 10.20
CA ASP A 47 3.76 -10.55 8.86
C ASP A 47 3.28 -9.18 8.33
N ALA A 48 2.02 -8.82 8.57
CA ALA A 48 1.48 -7.50 8.20
C ALA A 48 2.11 -6.34 8.99
N ALA A 49 2.55 -6.60 10.23
CA ALA A 49 3.25 -5.62 11.05
C ALA A 49 4.70 -5.40 10.58
N GLN A 50 5.39 -6.46 10.15
CA GLN A 50 6.76 -6.38 9.64
C GLN A 50 6.83 -5.80 8.21
N GLU A 51 5.79 -6.02 7.39
CA GLU A 51 5.72 -5.45 6.04
C GLU A 51 5.36 -3.95 6.07
N ALA A 52 4.54 -3.52 7.04
CA ALA A 52 4.26 -2.10 7.29
C ALA A 52 5.51 -1.33 7.78
N GLU A 53 6.38 -1.95 8.57
CA GLU A 53 7.63 -1.34 9.06
C GLU A 53 8.67 -1.21 7.92
N LYS A 54 8.80 -2.23 7.07
CA LYS A 54 9.65 -2.18 5.85
C LYS A 54 9.16 -1.21 4.79
N MET A 55 7.86 -0.94 4.72
CA MET A 55 7.29 0.07 3.81
C MET A 55 7.34 1.49 4.40
N ALA A 56 7.28 1.64 5.73
CA ALA A 56 7.43 2.93 6.40
C ALA A 56 8.86 3.49 6.29
N GLU A 57 9.88 2.62 6.25
CA GLU A 57 11.28 3.02 6.08
C GLU A 57 11.59 3.53 4.65
N ARG A 58 10.74 3.24 3.67
CA ARG A 58 10.95 3.64 2.27
C ARG A 58 10.27 4.97 1.86
N VAL A 59 9.42 5.57 2.70
CA VAL A 59 8.50 6.64 2.24
C VAL A 59 8.62 8.01 2.95
N ALA A 60 9.43 8.21 4.00
CA ALA A 60 9.71 9.57 4.48
C ALA A 60 10.97 9.63 5.37
N PRO A 61 11.90 10.59 5.16
CA PRO A 61 11.57 12.01 5.03
C PRO A 61 12.15 12.71 3.79
N ALA A 62 11.27 13.17 2.89
CA ALA A 62 11.56 14.13 1.83
C ALA A 62 11.12 15.58 2.17
N ALA A 63 10.96 15.89 3.46
CA ALA A 63 10.51 17.21 3.92
C ALA A 63 11.38 17.73 5.07
N ALA A 64 12.66 17.99 4.81
CA ALA A 64 13.48 18.87 5.65
C ALA A 64 14.59 19.48 4.78
N ALA A 65 14.66 20.81 4.81
CA ALA A 65 15.62 21.62 4.06
C ALA A 65 17.09 21.23 4.35
N PRO A 66 18.02 21.38 3.38
CA PRO A 66 19.44 21.30 3.69
C PRO A 66 19.95 22.67 4.14
N SER A 67 20.15 22.85 5.44
CA SER A 67 21.00 23.91 6.00
C SER A 67 22.29 23.31 6.55
N SER A 68 23.41 23.76 5.97
CA SER A 68 24.75 23.91 6.55
C SER A 68 25.41 22.70 7.24
N ASN A 69 26.35 22.03 6.54
CA ASN A 69 27.76 22.20 6.91
C ASN A 69 28.72 21.79 5.77
N GLU A 70 29.86 22.45 5.79
CA GLU A 70 30.90 22.58 4.78
C GLU A 70 31.65 21.26 4.53
N ALA A 71 31.80 20.92 3.25
CA ALA A 71 32.92 20.16 2.73
C ALA A 71 33.34 20.83 1.43
N GLU A 72 34.32 21.73 1.55
CA GLU A 72 35.03 22.31 0.43
C GLU A 72 35.63 21.19 -0.43
N ALA A 73 35.20 21.14 -1.68
CA ALA A 73 35.93 20.50 -2.77
C ALA A 73 35.60 21.27 -4.03
N ASP A 74 36.53 22.14 -4.39
CA ASP A 74 36.60 22.92 -5.62
C ASP A 74 35.96 22.23 -6.83
N LEU A 75 34.89 22.84 -7.34
CA LEU A 75 34.56 22.74 -8.76
C LEU A 75 34.37 24.16 -9.29
N PRO A 76 35.14 24.57 -10.31
CA PRO A 76 35.17 25.93 -10.77
C PRO A 76 33.80 26.32 -11.33
N LEU A 77 33.24 27.36 -10.73
CA LEU A 77 32.23 28.22 -11.34
C LEU A 77 32.91 28.94 -12.52
N GLN A 78 33.14 28.23 -13.62
CA GLN A 78 33.20 28.87 -14.92
C GLN A 78 31.79 29.34 -15.23
N ALA A 79 31.54 30.58 -14.84
CA ALA A 79 30.66 31.47 -15.57
C ALA A 79 30.78 31.15 -17.05
N ALA A 80 29.64 31.03 -17.73
CA ALA A 80 29.55 31.16 -19.17
C ALA A 80 30.03 32.58 -19.51
N THR A 81 31.35 32.78 -19.50
CA THR A 81 32.03 33.76 -20.31
C THR A 81 31.66 33.41 -21.72
N GLU A 82 31.13 34.42 -22.40
CA GLU A 82 30.98 34.50 -23.83
C GLU A 82 32.11 33.70 -24.50
N GLU A 83 31.74 32.58 -25.14
CA GLU A 83 32.61 31.94 -26.11
C GLU A 83 32.76 32.95 -27.22
N ALA A 84 33.82 33.75 -27.08
CA ALA A 84 34.32 34.65 -28.06
C ALA A 84 34.39 33.88 -29.37
N PHE A 85 33.74 34.43 -30.38
CA PHE A 85 33.99 34.09 -31.76
C PHE A 85 35.46 34.45 -32.01
N ASP A 86 36.38 33.52 -31.70
CA ASP A 86 37.80 33.65 -31.97
C ASP A 86 38.00 33.62 -33.49
N VAL A 87 37.89 34.81 -34.08
CA VAL A 87 38.36 35.11 -35.44
C VAL A 87 39.75 35.70 -35.35
N ASP A 88 40.66 35.05 -34.63
CA ASP A 88 42.10 35.30 -34.82
C ASP A 88 42.57 34.56 -36.07
N ALA A 89 42.00 34.95 -37.21
CA ALA A 89 42.47 34.59 -38.54
C ALA A 89 43.24 35.78 -39.11
N ALA A 90 44.56 35.73 -38.86
CA ALA A 90 45.62 36.31 -39.68
C ALA A 90 45.70 37.84 -39.77
N ALA A 91 46.26 38.45 -38.72
CA ALA A 91 47.13 39.62 -38.88
C ALA A 91 48.45 39.21 -39.57
N ALA A 92 48.38 38.93 -40.87
CA ALA A 92 49.55 38.73 -41.73
C ALA A 92 49.47 39.69 -42.92
N ALA A 93 49.53 41.00 -42.63
CA ALA A 93 49.81 42.00 -43.64
C ALA A 93 51.33 42.05 -43.87
N ALA A 94 51.80 41.20 -44.77
CA ALA A 94 53.12 41.35 -45.37
C ALA A 94 53.17 42.64 -46.18
N ALA A 95 54.30 43.32 -46.05
CA ALA A 95 54.66 44.56 -46.71
C ALA A 95 54.44 44.55 -48.24
N HIS A 96 54.08 45.72 -48.79
CA HIS A 96 54.55 46.10 -50.10
C HIS A 96 54.83 47.62 -50.14
N ASP A 97 56.12 47.90 -50.26
CA ASP A 97 56.72 49.19 -50.55
C ASP A 97 56.45 49.55 -52.03
N GLY A 98 56.30 50.84 -52.36
CA GLY A 98 56.08 51.29 -53.74
C GLY A 98 55.72 52.77 -53.86
N GLU A 99 56.65 53.55 -54.41
CA GLU A 99 56.73 55.01 -54.45
C GLU A 99 55.59 55.79 -55.17
N HIS A 100 55.32 56.98 -54.59
CA HIS A 100 54.85 58.27 -55.13
C HIS A 100 54.19 58.40 -56.53
N LYS A 101 52.91 58.85 -56.59
CA LYS A 101 52.51 60.21 -57.06
C LYS A 101 50.99 60.50 -57.04
N LYS A 102 50.67 61.69 -56.48
CA LYS A 102 49.53 62.62 -56.74
C LYS A 102 48.16 62.44 -56.05
N SER A 103 48.03 63.23 -54.97
CA SER A 103 46.93 64.18 -54.65
C SER A 103 45.53 63.65 -54.31
N GLY A 104 45.38 63.20 -53.07
CA GLY A 104 44.15 63.01 -52.28
C GLY A 104 44.59 62.48 -50.91
N LEU A 105 43.78 62.54 -49.85
CA LEU A 105 44.14 61.83 -48.61
C LEU A 105 44.43 60.36 -48.99
N PRO A 106 45.63 59.82 -48.75
CA PRO A 106 46.02 58.51 -49.25
C PRO A 106 45.18 57.35 -48.68
N GLN A 107 44.29 57.63 -47.71
CA GLN A 107 43.32 56.68 -47.16
C GLN A 107 41.99 56.62 -47.93
N LEU A 108 41.70 57.58 -48.81
CA LEU A 108 40.42 57.68 -49.54
C LEU A 108 40.62 57.57 -51.06
N ASP A 109 41.54 56.72 -51.51
CA ASP A 109 41.67 56.39 -52.92
C ASP A 109 40.55 55.41 -53.33
N PRO A 110 39.57 55.83 -54.16
CA PRO A 110 38.43 55.01 -54.55
C PRO A 110 38.81 53.77 -55.37
N SER A 111 40.04 53.68 -55.87
CA SER A 111 40.50 52.57 -56.71
C SER A 111 40.73 51.25 -55.95
N THR A 112 40.95 51.28 -54.64
CA THR A 112 41.22 50.08 -53.81
C THR A 112 39.95 49.44 -53.23
N TYR A 113 38.86 50.22 -53.04
CA TYR A 113 37.60 49.74 -52.45
C TYR A 113 36.91 48.60 -53.22
N PRO A 114 36.86 48.58 -54.55
CA PRO A 114 36.22 47.48 -55.29
C PRO A 114 36.84 46.12 -55.02
N SER A 115 38.17 46.04 -54.88
CA SER A 115 38.88 44.80 -54.56
C SER A 115 38.55 44.33 -53.14
N GLN A 116 38.51 45.27 -52.17
CA GLN A 116 38.16 44.94 -50.79
C GLN A 116 36.70 44.50 -50.65
N ILE A 117 35.76 45.14 -51.35
CA ILE A 117 34.35 44.75 -51.40
C ILE A 117 34.20 43.39 -52.08
N PHE A 118 34.93 43.13 -53.16
CA PHE A 118 34.92 41.82 -53.84
C PHE A 118 35.33 40.70 -52.87
N TRP A 119 36.45 40.85 -52.17
CA TRP A 119 36.90 39.85 -51.20
C TRP A 119 35.99 39.74 -49.97
N LEU A 120 35.42 40.85 -49.50
CA LEU A 120 34.43 40.84 -48.42
C LEU A 120 33.18 40.07 -48.83
N LEU A 121 32.71 40.25 -50.07
CA LEU A 121 31.56 39.52 -50.58
C LEU A 121 31.88 38.03 -50.76
N VAL A 122 33.08 37.70 -51.27
CA VAL A 122 33.55 36.31 -51.38
C VAL A 122 33.64 35.63 -50.01
N SER A 123 34.27 36.26 -49.01
CA SER A 123 34.38 35.70 -47.66
C SER A 123 33.04 35.65 -46.93
N PHE A 124 32.18 36.65 -47.10
CA PHE A 124 30.84 36.68 -46.53
C PHE A 124 29.96 35.58 -47.12
N VAL A 125 29.97 35.38 -48.44
CA VAL A 125 29.21 34.30 -49.09
C VAL A 125 29.75 32.93 -48.67
N LEU A 126 31.07 32.78 -48.58
CA LEU A 126 31.69 31.54 -48.11
C LEU A 126 31.31 31.22 -46.66
N LEU A 127 31.34 32.22 -45.76
CA LEU A 127 30.90 32.06 -44.38
C LEU A 127 29.39 31.80 -44.27
N TYR A 128 28.59 32.55 -45.03
CA TYR A 128 27.13 32.41 -45.06
C TYR A 128 26.70 31.00 -45.50
N THR A 129 27.33 30.47 -46.55
CA THR A 129 27.05 29.12 -47.04
C THR A 129 27.45 28.05 -46.02
N LEU A 130 28.59 28.22 -45.33
CA LEU A 130 29.00 27.33 -44.25
C LEU A 130 28.00 27.36 -43.07
N MET A 131 27.60 28.56 -42.64
CA MET A 131 26.66 28.75 -41.53
C MET A 131 25.25 28.25 -41.87
N SER A 132 24.78 28.52 -43.08
CA SER A 132 23.49 28.04 -43.58
C SER A 132 23.43 26.53 -43.63
N ARG A 133 24.54 25.87 -44.00
CA ARG A 133 24.58 24.41 -44.13
C ARG A 133 24.81 23.67 -42.80
N VAL A 134 25.46 24.30 -41.81
CA VAL A 134 25.87 23.62 -40.57
C VAL A 134 25.15 24.14 -39.32
N ALA A 135 25.06 25.46 -39.13
CA ALA A 135 24.50 26.01 -37.89
C ALA A 135 22.96 25.93 -37.84
N LEU A 136 22.29 26.25 -38.95
CA LEU A 136 20.83 26.16 -39.04
C LEU A 136 20.29 24.73 -38.76
N PRO A 137 20.79 23.64 -39.39
CA PRO A 137 20.26 22.32 -39.12
C PRO A 137 20.49 21.84 -37.68
N ARG A 138 21.57 22.28 -37.03
CA ARG A 138 21.84 21.94 -35.62
C ARG A 138 20.84 22.59 -34.66
N VAL A 139 20.47 23.85 -34.91
CA VAL A 139 19.49 24.55 -34.09
C VAL A 139 18.08 23.96 -34.29
N THR A 140 17.73 23.61 -35.53
CA THR A 140 16.42 22.98 -35.81
C THR A 140 16.31 21.61 -35.13
N GLU A 141 17.36 20.78 -35.16
CA GLU A 141 17.37 19.47 -34.50
C GLU A 141 17.10 19.57 -32.99
N VAL A 142 17.74 20.53 -32.31
CA VAL A 142 17.52 20.77 -30.87
C VAL A 142 16.11 21.28 -30.60
N LEU A 143 15.58 22.15 -31.46
CA LEU A 143 14.23 22.69 -31.28
C LEU A 143 13.18 21.59 -31.46
N ASP A 144 13.31 20.76 -32.49
CA ASP A 144 12.43 19.62 -32.77
C ASP A 144 12.49 18.58 -31.64
N MET A 145 13.69 18.29 -31.11
CA MET A 145 13.86 17.41 -29.95
C MET A 145 13.11 17.95 -28.73
N ARG A 146 13.23 19.25 -28.43
CA ARG A 146 12.51 19.87 -27.30
C ARG A 146 11.02 19.88 -27.53
N GLN A 147 10.56 20.15 -28.75
CA GLN A 147 9.14 20.10 -29.11
C GLN A 147 8.59 18.69 -28.87
N THR A 148 9.27 17.68 -29.40
CA THR A 148 8.92 16.27 -29.25
C THR A 148 8.89 15.85 -27.78
N GLN A 149 9.86 16.28 -26.97
CA GLN A 149 9.84 16.00 -25.52
C GLN A 149 8.67 16.68 -24.80
N ARG A 150 8.32 17.93 -25.16
CA ARG A 150 7.14 18.59 -24.58
C ARG A 150 5.87 17.83 -24.93
N ASP A 151 5.69 17.48 -26.19
CA ASP A 151 4.50 16.77 -26.67
C ASP A 151 4.40 15.38 -26.03
N ASN A 152 5.53 14.67 -25.92
CA ASN A 152 5.59 13.38 -25.21
C ASN A 152 5.23 13.52 -23.72
N ASN A 153 5.77 14.53 -23.05
CA ASN A 153 5.48 14.80 -21.64
C ASN A 153 4.00 15.17 -21.43
N LEU A 154 3.41 15.97 -22.31
CA LEU A 154 1.99 16.33 -22.27
C LEU A 154 1.11 15.09 -22.47
N ASN A 155 1.38 14.31 -23.51
CA ASN A 155 0.67 13.06 -23.78
C ASN A 155 0.79 12.08 -22.60
N ARG A 156 1.99 11.96 -22.00
CA ARG A 156 2.20 11.12 -20.83
C ARG A 156 1.43 11.64 -19.61
N ALA A 157 1.37 12.95 -19.41
CA ALA A 157 0.61 13.57 -18.33
C ALA A 157 -0.90 13.34 -18.52
N GLU A 158 -1.42 13.46 -19.74
CA GLU A 158 -2.81 13.17 -20.08
C GLU A 158 -3.16 11.69 -19.80
N HIS A 159 -2.33 10.75 -20.25
CA HIS A 159 -2.54 9.33 -19.95
C HIS A 159 -2.50 9.03 -18.45
N LEU A 160 -1.57 9.64 -17.70
CA LEU A 160 -1.53 9.49 -16.24
C LEU A 160 -2.77 10.09 -15.57
N GLN A 161 -3.29 11.21 -16.09
CA GLN A 161 -4.52 11.82 -15.60
C GLN A 161 -5.74 10.95 -15.90
N GLU A 162 -5.83 10.35 -17.09
CA GLU A 162 -6.88 9.40 -17.44
C GLU A 162 -6.84 8.15 -16.55
N ASP A 163 -5.66 7.57 -16.32
CA ASP A 163 -5.52 6.39 -15.48
C ASP A 163 -5.83 6.70 -14.01
N ALA A 164 -5.41 7.86 -13.50
CA ALA A 164 -5.80 8.33 -12.18
C ALA A 164 -7.32 8.53 -12.07
N ALA A 165 -7.98 9.06 -13.10
CA ALA A 165 -9.42 9.21 -13.15
C ALA A 165 -10.15 7.86 -13.13
N LYS A 166 -9.66 6.86 -13.89
CA LYS A 166 -10.19 5.48 -13.87
C LYS A 166 -10.03 4.84 -12.50
N ILE A 167 -8.85 4.96 -11.89
CA ILE A 167 -8.59 4.42 -10.53
C ILE A 167 -9.49 5.09 -9.50
N ARG A 168 -9.70 6.42 -9.61
CA ARG A 168 -10.62 7.13 -8.73
C ARG A 168 -12.05 6.61 -8.88
N GLN A 169 -12.52 6.41 -10.12
CA GLN A 169 -13.85 5.88 -10.37
C GLN A 169 -14.02 4.45 -9.81
N THR A 170 -13.02 3.58 -9.95
CA THR A 170 -13.08 2.23 -9.38
C THR A 170 -12.98 2.22 -7.86
N LEU A 171 -12.21 3.15 -7.27
CA LEU A 171 -12.16 3.33 -5.82
C LEU A 171 -13.52 3.82 -5.29
N ASP A 172 -14.12 4.83 -5.91
CA ASP A 172 -15.43 5.36 -5.52
C ASP A 172 -16.52 4.28 -5.65
N ALA A 173 -16.49 3.50 -6.74
CA ALA A 173 -17.40 2.37 -6.94
C ALA A 173 -17.19 1.25 -5.90
N SER A 174 -15.94 0.91 -5.56
CA SER A 174 -15.64 -0.13 -4.57
C SER A 174 -16.03 0.30 -3.16
N MET A 175 -15.86 1.58 -2.81
CA MET A 175 -16.35 2.13 -1.54
C MET A 175 -17.88 2.11 -1.47
N ALA A 176 -18.58 2.49 -2.54
CA ALA A 176 -20.04 2.42 -2.60
C ALA A 176 -20.55 0.97 -2.48
N ALA A 177 -19.92 0.03 -3.18
CA ALA A 177 -20.25 -1.39 -3.11
C ALA A 177 -20.02 -1.96 -1.69
N ALA A 178 -18.87 -1.66 -1.08
CA ALA A 178 -18.56 -2.10 0.27
C ALA A 178 -19.54 -1.54 1.32
N GLN A 179 -19.93 -0.27 1.19
CA GLN A 179 -20.95 0.33 2.06
C GLN A 179 -22.31 -0.34 1.89
N ALA A 180 -22.72 -0.63 0.64
CA ALA A 180 -23.98 -1.32 0.36
C ALA A 180 -23.97 -2.76 0.90
N GLU A 181 -22.87 -3.51 0.73
CA GLU A 181 -22.72 -4.87 1.25
C GLU A 181 -22.72 -4.89 2.78
N ALA A 182 -22.04 -3.93 3.42
CA ALA A 182 -22.07 -3.79 4.87
C ALA A 182 -23.49 -3.52 5.39
N GLN A 183 -24.23 -2.59 4.78
CA GLN A 183 -25.62 -2.31 5.15
C GLN A 183 -26.54 -3.51 4.92
N ALA A 184 -26.39 -4.20 3.78
CA ALA A 184 -27.14 -5.41 3.48
C ALA A 184 -26.87 -6.50 4.53
N THR A 185 -25.60 -6.72 4.88
CA THR A 185 -25.20 -7.69 5.90
C THR A 185 -25.74 -7.32 7.28
N LEU A 186 -25.64 -6.06 7.69
CA LEU A 186 -26.20 -5.58 8.96
C LEU A 186 -27.70 -5.81 9.02
N SER A 187 -28.45 -5.40 7.99
CA SER A 187 -29.90 -5.59 7.95
C SER A 187 -30.31 -7.08 7.97
N ALA A 188 -29.55 -7.95 7.27
CA ALA A 188 -29.78 -9.38 7.27
C ALA A 188 -29.52 -9.99 8.65
N ARG A 189 -28.44 -9.59 9.33
CA ARG A 189 -28.08 -10.05 10.68
C ARG A 189 -29.07 -9.54 11.73
N GLU A 190 -29.54 -8.31 11.62
CA GLU A 190 -30.59 -7.77 12.50
C GLU A 190 -31.88 -8.58 12.37
N GLN A 191 -32.31 -8.88 11.13
CA GLN A 191 -33.48 -9.72 10.89
C GLN A 191 -33.29 -11.15 11.41
N GLU A 192 -32.12 -11.75 11.21
CA GLU A 192 -31.78 -13.07 11.71
C GLU A 192 -31.79 -13.10 13.25
N ASN A 193 -31.17 -12.11 13.89
CA ASN A 193 -31.13 -11.98 15.34
C ASN A 193 -32.52 -11.75 15.92
N ALA A 194 -33.34 -10.88 15.30
CA ALA A 194 -34.72 -10.67 15.72
C ALA A 194 -35.53 -11.96 15.66
N LYS A 195 -35.37 -12.76 14.59
CA LYS A 195 -36.02 -14.08 14.47
C LYS A 195 -35.55 -15.05 15.55
N LYS A 196 -34.24 -15.13 15.81
CA LYS A 196 -33.66 -15.99 16.87
C LYS A 196 -34.15 -15.57 18.25
N MET A 197 -34.10 -14.27 18.58
CA MET A 197 -34.60 -13.75 19.86
C MET A 197 -36.08 -14.04 20.04
N ASN A 198 -36.91 -13.85 19.01
CA ASN A 198 -38.33 -14.18 19.09
C ASN A 198 -38.57 -15.67 19.32
N ALA A 199 -37.81 -16.54 18.64
CA ALA A 199 -37.90 -17.99 18.82
C ALA A 199 -37.44 -18.44 20.22
N GLU A 200 -36.34 -17.88 20.73
CA GLU A 200 -35.87 -18.17 22.09
C GLU A 200 -36.83 -17.64 23.15
N ASN A 201 -37.37 -16.44 22.97
CA ASN A 201 -38.36 -15.89 23.88
C ASN A 201 -39.64 -16.73 23.90
N ALA A 202 -40.09 -17.22 22.74
CA ALA A 202 -41.23 -18.15 22.67
C ALA A 202 -40.95 -19.46 23.43
N ARG A 203 -39.78 -20.07 23.24
CA ARG A 203 -39.35 -21.28 23.96
C ARG A 203 -39.23 -21.04 25.47
N PHE A 204 -38.67 -19.90 25.86
CA PHE A 204 -38.54 -19.53 27.27
C PHE A 204 -39.92 -19.36 27.91
N MET A 205 -40.86 -18.69 27.23
CA MET A 205 -42.23 -18.51 27.71
C MET A 205 -42.99 -19.84 27.81
N GLU A 206 -42.79 -20.76 26.86
CA GLU A 206 -43.35 -22.11 26.93
C GLU A 206 -42.78 -22.91 28.12
N HIS A 207 -41.46 -22.89 28.29
CA HIS A 207 -40.81 -23.54 29.43
C HIS A 207 -41.26 -22.94 30.77
N ALA A 208 -41.39 -21.61 30.86
CA ALA A 208 -41.90 -20.93 32.04
C ALA A 208 -43.34 -21.36 32.37
N ARG A 209 -44.23 -21.43 31.36
CA ARG A 209 -45.60 -21.94 31.53
C ARG A 209 -45.61 -23.37 32.04
N ASN A 210 -44.81 -24.26 31.46
CA ASN A 210 -44.73 -25.66 31.89
C ASN A 210 -44.28 -25.78 33.36
N ARG A 211 -43.30 -24.95 33.78
CA ARG A 211 -42.86 -24.92 35.18
C ARG A 211 -43.93 -24.37 36.12
N ILE A 212 -44.68 -23.35 35.70
CA ILE A 212 -45.81 -22.82 36.48
C ILE A 212 -46.88 -23.90 36.65
N THR A 213 -47.30 -24.55 35.57
CA THR A 213 -48.31 -25.63 35.64
C THR A 213 -47.84 -26.81 36.49
N SER A 214 -46.57 -27.22 36.38
CA SER A 214 -46.02 -28.28 37.24
C SER A 214 -45.97 -27.87 38.71
N ALA A 215 -45.61 -26.61 39.00
CA ALA A 215 -45.64 -26.08 40.36
C ALA A 215 -47.06 -26.02 40.93
N GLU A 216 -48.04 -25.58 40.13
CA GLU A 216 -49.47 -25.57 40.51
C GLU A 216 -49.97 -26.99 40.84
N GLN A 217 -49.62 -27.98 40.02
CA GLN A 217 -49.97 -29.38 40.28
C GLN A 217 -49.32 -29.90 41.57
N ASN A 218 -48.05 -29.57 41.81
CA ASN A 218 -47.37 -29.97 43.04
C ASN A 218 -47.97 -29.29 44.28
N ILE A 219 -48.35 -28.02 44.17
CA ILE A 219 -49.06 -27.29 45.24
C ILE A 219 -50.43 -27.93 45.50
N SER A 220 -51.19 -28.31 44.47
CA SER A 220 -52.48 -29.00 44.65
C SER A 220 -52.30 -30.34 45.36
N LYS A 221 -51.32 -31.15 44.93
CA LYS A 221 -51.02 -32.43 45.58
C LYS A 221 -50.59 -32.25 47.04
N ALA A 222 -49.67 -31.32 47.32
CA ALA A 222 -49.24 -31.03 48.68
C ALA A 222 -50.40 -30.53 49.56
N LYS A 223 -51.32 -29.74 48.99
CA LYS A 223 -52.55 -29.32 49.68
C LYS A 223 -53.46 -30.50 49.99
N GLU A 224 -53.70 -31.38 49.03
CA GLU A 224 -54.52 -32.59 49.23
C GLU A 224 -53.90 -33.50 50.30
N GLU A 225 -52.59 -33.74 50.25
CA GLU A 225 -51.86 -34.54 51.25
C GLU A 225 -51.90 -33.91 52.64
N ALA A 226 -51.74 -32.58 52.73
CA ALA A 226 -51.86 -31.85 53.98
C ALA A 226 -53.28 -31.93 54.58
N LEU A 227 -54.32 -31.85 53.74
CA LEU A 227 -55.71 -32.01 54.18
C LEU A 227 -56.00 -33.44 54.66
N LEU A 228 -55.47 -34.46 53.98
CA LEU A 228 -55.58 -35.85 54.43
C LEU A 228 -54.87 -36.07 55.78
N SER A 229 -53.65 -35.54 55.92
CA SER A 229 -52.89 -35.62 57.17
C SER A 229 -53.59 -34.89 58.31
N LEU A 230 -54.17 -33.71 58.04
CA LEU A 230 -54.95 -32.96 59.01
C LEU A 230 -56.22 -33.71 59.43
N ALA A 231 -56.91 -34.36 58.49
CA ALA A 231 -58.08 -35.19 58.78
C ALA A 231 -57.71 -36.41 59.65
N ASP A 232 -56.55 -37.03 59.39
CA ASP A 232 -56.02 -38.13 60.20
C ASP A 232 -55.69 -37.70 61.64
N ILE A 233 -54.97 -36.59 61.80
CA ILE A 233 -54.64 -36.04 63.13
C ILE A 233 -55.92 -35.62 63.87
N SER A 234 -56.86 -34.96 63.18
CA SER A 234 -58.12 -34.51 63.77
C SER A 234 -59.00 -35.68 64.20
N ALA A 235 -59.06 -36.76 63.41
CA ALA A 235 -59.79 -37.99 63.76
C ALA A 235 -59.16 -38.71 64.96
N GLU A 236 -57.83 -38.72 65.06
CA GLU A 236 -57.11 -39.27 66.21
C GLU A 236 -57.40 -38.49 67.49
N VAL A 237 -57.32 -37.15 67.44
CA VAL A 237 -57.64 -36.28 68.58
C VAL A 237 -59.12 -36.42 68.98
N ALA A 238 -60.04 -36.45 68.02
CA ALA A 238 -61.47 -36.63 68.29
C ALA A 238 -61.77 -38.00 68.93
N ALA A 239 -61.14 -39.08 68.45
CA ALA A 239 -61.28 -40.41 69.03
C ALA A 239 -60.74 -40.47 70.48
N ASP A 240 -59.60 -39.84 70.75
CA ASP A 240 -59.01 -39.78 72.10
C ASP A 240 -59.91 -38.99 73.07
N ILE A 241 -60.52 -37.89 72.63
CA ILE A 241 -61.50 -37.12 73.42
C ILE A 241 -62.75 -37.97 73.71
N VAL A 242 -63.32 -38.65 72.70
CA VAL A 242 -64.52 -39.50 72.89
C VAL A 242 -64.24 -40.67 73.82
N GLN A 243 -63.04 -41.27 73.75
CA GLN A 243 -62.63 -42.34 74.65
C GLN A 243 -62.52 -41.83 76.10
N LYS A 244 -61.93 -40.64 76.31
CA LYS A 244 -61.81 -40.02 77.64
C LYS A 244 -63.15 -39.60 78.23
N VAL A 245 -64.12 -39.19 77.41
CA VAL A 245 -65.42 -38.67 77.88
C VAL A 245 -66.49 -39.76 78.02
N SER A 246 -66.58 -40.70 77.07
CA SER A 246 -67.66 -41.72 77.06
C SER A 246 -67.25 -43.09 77.64
N GLY A 247 -65.94 -43.34 77.82
CA GLY A 247 -65.43 -44.62 78.30
C GLY A 247 -65.53 -45.81 77.33
N SER A 248 -66.07 -45.62 76.12
CA SER A 248 -66.06 -46.60 75.02
C SER A 248 -65.08 -46.22 73.92
N ALA A 249 -64.40 -47.21 73.35
CA ALA A 249 -63.47 -47.00 72.23
C ALA A 249 -64.24 -46.66 70.95
N ALA A 250 -64.10 -45.44 70.46
CA ALA A 250 -64.63 -45.06 69.15
C ALA A 250 -63.77 -45.64 68.02
N ASN A 251 -64.40 -46.14 66.96
CA ASN A 251 -63.69 -46.66 65.80
C ASN A 251 -63.05 -45.51 64.99
N LYS A 252 -61.71 -45.47 64.98
CA LYS A 252 -60.89 -44.42 64.33
C LYS A 252 -61.23 -44.22 62.84
N ASN A 253 -61.63 -45.28 62.14
CA ASN A 253 -62.02 -45.22 60.72
C ASN A 253 -63.37 -44.52 60.50
N ASP A 254 -64.33 -44.68 61.41
CA ASP A 254 -65.63 -44.02 61.29
C ASP A 254 -65.53 -42.54 61.67
N ALA A 255 -64.72 -42.20 62.68
CA ALA A 255 -64.39 -40.82 63.02
C ALA A 255 -63.72 -40.08 61.84
N LYS A 256 -62.77 -40.73 61.16
CA LYS A 256 -62.12 -40.17 59.97
C LYS A 256 -63.11 -39.85 58.84
N LYS A 257 -64.06 -40.75 58.57
CA LYS A 257 -65.11 -40.51 57.54
C LYS A 257 -66.00 -39.32 57.89
N VAL A 258 -66.40 -39.18 59.16
CA VAL A 258 -67.23 -38.06 59.62
C VAL A 258 -66.47 -36.74 59.53
N VAL A 259 -65.20 -36.71 59.96
CA VAL A 259 -64.35 -35.51 59.85
C VAL A 259 -64.15 -35.10 58.40
N MET A 260 -63.84 -36.05 57.51
CA MET A 260 -63.71 -35.75 56.07
C MET A 260 -65.01 -35.22 55.46
N LYS A 261 -66.17 -35.75 55.86
CA LYS A 261 -67.46 -35.25 55.40
C LYS A 261 -67.70 -33.81 55.85
N LEU A 262 -67.41 -33.48 57.11
CA LEU A 262 -67.55 -32.12 57.64
C LEU A 262 -66.58 -31.13 56.98
N MET A 263 -65.37 -31.55 56.61
CA MET A 263 -64.40 -30.71 55.89
C MET A 263 -64.75 -30.49 54.42
N GLN A 264 -65.66 -31.29 53.83
CA GLN A 264 -66.15 -31.08 52.46
C GLN A 264 -67.37 -30.17 52.39
N GLU A 265 -68.12 -30.03 53.48
CA GLU A 265 -69.36 -29.24 53.55
C GLU A 265 -69.12 -27.77 53.99
N GLY A 266 -67.95 -27.44 54.54
CA GLY A 266 -67.56 -26.08 54.98
C GLY A 266 -66.48 -25.45 54.11
#